data_AF-A0A388NMA8-F1
#
_entry.id   AF-A0A388NMA8-F1
#
_cell.length_a   1.000
_cell.length_b   1.000
_cell.length_c   1.000
_cell.angle_alpha   90.00
_cell.angle_beta   90.00
_cell.angle_gamma   90.00
#
_symmetry.space_group_name_H-M   'P 1'
#
loop_
_entity.id
_entity.type
_entity.pdbx_description
1 polymer ?
#
loop_
_entity_poly.entity_id
_entity_poly.type
_entity_poly.pdbx_seq_one_letter_code
_entity_poly.pdbx_strand_id
1 'polypeptide(L)'
;MSSIDSLIKDLAKLDVSGYGYDFMLTWLKSDQEIRATLRVAEALRAFRDANISPRIFDSGVAVSLFRDNSTRTRFSFTSACSVLGLQMQDLDEGKSQIAHGETVRETANMISFWLRSLEFAMICILVQGTRT
;
A
#
# COMPACT_ATOMS: atom_id res chain seq x y z
N MET A 1 26.22 7.19 -0.24
CA MET A 1 25.75 6.99 -1.63
C MET A 1 26.05 5.58 -2.15
N SER A 2 27.22 4.98 -1.86
CA SER A 2 27.58 3.62 -2.33
C SER A 2 26.57 2.50 -1.99
N SER A 3 25.87 2.59 -0.86
CA SER A 3 24.89 1.57 -0.43
C SER A 3 23.55 1.63 -1.17
N ILE A 4 23.14 2.79 -1.69
CA ILE A 4 21.84 2.94 -2.38
C ILE A 4 21.97 2.44 -3.82
N ASP A 5 23.08 2.79 -4.49
CA ASP A 5 23.34 2.35 -5.86
C ASP A 5 23.50 0.83 -5.97
N SER A 6 24.07 0.18 -4.94
CA SER A 6 24.12 -1.29 -4.88
C SER A 6 22.73 -1.91 -4.73
N LEU A 7 21.86 -1.30 -3.90
CA LEU A 7 20.48 -1.75 -3.73
C LEU A 7 19.68 -1.61 -5.03
N ILE A 8 19.86 -0.51 -5.76
CA ILE A 8 19.21 -0.29 -7.07
C ILE A 8 19.68 -1.33 -8.09
N LYS A 9 20.98 -1.63 -8.13
CA LYS A 9 21.54 -2.67 -9.03
C LYS A 9 21.06 -4.07 -8.70
N ASP A 10 20.84 -4.37 -7.42
CA ASP A 10 20.27 -5.65 -6.99
C ASP A 10 18.79 -5.74 -7.34
N LEU A 11 18.03 -4.65 -7.15
CA LEU A 11 16.62 -4.55 -7.53
C LEU A 11 16.41 -4.73 -9.04
N ALA A 12 17.27 -4.16 -9.88
CA ALA A 12 17.18 -4.27 -11.34
C ALA A 12 17.34 -5.71 -11.86
N LYS A 13 17.87 -6.64 -11.04
CA LYS A 13 18.06 -8.05 -11.39
C LYS A 13 16.91 -8.95 -10.93
N LEU A 14 16.02 -8.44 -10.07
CA LEU A 14 14.92 -9.20 -9.50
C LEU A 14 13.69 -9.05 -10.40
N ASP A 15 12.94 -10.15 -10.57
CA ASP A 15 11.66 -10.09 -11.27
C ASP A 15 10.62 -9.34 -10.43
N VAL A 16 10.00 -8.32 -11.03
CA VAL A 16 8.94 -7.48 -10.45
C VAL A 16 7.60 -7.68 -11.19
N SER A 17 7.42 -8.85 -11.81
CA SER A 17 6.18 -9.26 -12.49
C SER A 17 4.90 -9.12 -11.66
N GLY A 18 5.02 -9.00 -10.33
CA GLY A 18 3.92 -8.68 -9.41
C GLY A 18 3.38 -7.24 -9.49
N TYR A 19 3.92 -6.36 -10.33
CA TYR A 19 3.40 -5.00 -10.53
C TYR A 19 1.95 -5.03 -11.03
N GLY A 20 1.04 -4.34 -10.34
CA GLY A 20 -0.38 -4.28 -10.67
C GLY A 20 -1.24 -5.42 -10.11
N TYR A 21 -0.64 -6.36 -9.35
CA TYR A 21 -1.36 -7.42 -8.66
C TYR A 21 -1.43 -7.19 -7.16
N ASP A 22 -2.52 -7.65 -6.53
CA ASP A 22 -2.70 -7.54 -5.09
C ASP A 22 -1.65 -8.36 -4.31
N PHE A 23 -1.16 -7.78 -3.21
CA PHE A 23 -0.29 -8.47 -2.25
C PHE A 23 -1.11 -8.91 -1.04
N MET A 24 -1.83 -10.02 -1.18
CA MET A 24 -2.68 -10.55 -0.11
C MET A 24 -1.95 -11.58 0.78
N LEU A 25 -1.38 -12.61 0.17
CA LEU A 25 -0.81 -13.76 0.87
C LEU A 25 0.64 -13.99 0.44
N THR A 26 1.56 -14.12 1.40
CA THR A 26 2.99 -14.26 1.13
C THR A 26 3.34 -15.57 0.43
N TRP A 27 2.60 -16.65 0.69
CA TRP A 27 2.83 -17.96 0.06
C TRP A 27 2.35 -18.05 -1.40
N LEU A 28 1.58 -17.08 -1.89
CA LEU A 28 1.20 -16.99 -3.30
C LEU A 28 2.22 -16.21 -4.13
N LYS A 29 3.24 -15.63 -3.48
CA LYS A 29 4.27 -14.83 -4.15
C LYS A 29 5.55 -15.64 -4.31
N SER A 30 6.26 -15.37 -5.40
CA SER A 30 7.56 -15.96 -5.62
C SER A 30 8.58 -15.43 -4.61
N ASP A 31 9.58 -16.25 -4.30
CA ASP A 31 10.69 -15.87 -3.42
C ASP A 31 11.46 -14.65 -3.97
N GLN A 32 11.46 -14.46 -5.31
CA GLN A 32 12.04 -13.26 -5.92
C GLN A 32 11.22 -11.99 -5.63
N GLU A 33 9.90 -12.04 -5.73
CA GLU A 33 9.02 -10.90 -5.42
C GLU A 33 9.09 -10.49 -3.95
N ILE A 34 9.15 -11.48 -3.04
CA ILE A 34 9.30 -11.22 -1.61
C ILE A 34 10.65 -10.53 -1.35
N ARG A 35 11.74 -11.04 -1.93
CA ARG A 35 13.05 -10.40 -1.83
C ARG A 35 13.07 -9.00 -2.44
N ALA A 36 12.41 -8.79 -3.58
CA ALA A 36 12.30 -7.47 -4.20
C ALA A 36 11.61 -6.48 -3.26
N THR A 37 10.48 -6.88 -2.66
CA THR A 37 9.75 -6.05 -1.69
C THR A 37 10.61 -5.66 -0.49
N LEU A 38 11.37 -6.61 0.06
CA LEU A 38 12.29 -6.35 1.18
C LEU A 38 13.42 -5.40 0.78
N ARG A 39 14.01 -5.57 -0.41
CA ARG A 39 15.06 -4.66 -0.91
C ARG A 39 14.54 -3.25 -1.19
N VAL A 40 13.29 -3.10 -1.66
CA VAL A 40 12.65 -1.78 -1.78
C VAL A 40 12.49 -1.14 -0.40
N ALA A 41 12.07 -1.90 0.61
CA ALA A 41 11.93 -1.38 1.97
C ALA A 41 13.28 -0.92 2.57
N GLU A 42 14.36 -1.68 2.33
CA GLU A 42 15.72 -1.28 2.72
C GLU A 42 16.19 -0.02 2.00
N ALA A 43 15.90 0.10 0.71
CA ALA A 43 16.22 1.30 -0.06
C ALA A 43 15.48 2.54 0.45
N LEU A 44 14.16 2.43 0.70
CA LEU A 44 13.35 3.52 1.27
C LEU A 44 13.86 3.96 2.65
N ARG A 45 14.31 3.00 3.47
CA ARG A 45 14.96 3.32 4.75
C ARG A 45 16.27 4.08 4.55
N ALA A 46 17.12 3.64 3.63
CA ALA A 46 18.37 4.32 3.32
C ALA A 46 18.15 5.74 2.78
N PHE A 47 17.10 5.98 1.98
CA PHE A 47 16.72 7.33 1.55
C PHE A 47 16.33 8.22 2.73
N ARG A 48 15.56 7.67 3.68
CA ARG A 48 15.17 8.40 4.90
C ARG A 48 16.38 8.74 5.78
N ASP A 49 17.32 7.80 5.95
CA ASP A 49 18.55 8.02 6.72
C ASP A 49 19.47 9.06 6.04
N ALA A 50 19.45 9.12 4.71
CA ALA A 50 20.15 10.14 3.92
C ALA A 50 19.40 11.49 3.85
N ASN A 51 18.24 11.61 4.51
CA ASN A 51 17.36 12.78 4.49
C ASN A 51 16.94 13.21 3.06
N ILE A 52 16.86 12.25 2.13
CA ILE A 52 16.37 12.44 0.77
C ILE A 52 14.89 12.09 0.76
N SER A 53 14.03 12.97 0.23
CA SER A 53 12.60 12.69 0.11
C SER A 53 12.36 11.68 -1.01
N PRO A 54 11.80 10.48 -0.72
CA PRO A 54 11.46 9.50 -1.73
C PRO A 54 10.02 9.72 -2.27
N ARG A 55 9.57 10.97 -2.37
CA ARG A 55 8.24 11.29 -2.87
C ARG A 55 8.15 10.90 -4.35
N ILE A 56 7.20 10.04 -4.69
CA ILE A 56 6.95 9.58 -6.06
C ILE A 56 5.70 10.23 -6.63
N PHE A 57 4.72 10.52 -5.77
CA PHE A 57 3.42 11.06 -6.18
C PHE A 57 3.29 12.53 -5.78
N ASP A 58 2.98 13.37 -6.76
CA ASP A 58 2.56 14.76 -6.54
C ASP A 58 1.07 14.86 -6.23
N SER A 59 0.28 13.95 -6.80
CA SER A 59 -1.15 13.82 -6.55
C SER A 59 -1.57 12.35 -6.55
N GLY A 60 -2.34 11.95 -5.54
CA GLY A 60 -2.89 10.60 -5.43
C GLY A 60 -3.57 10.39 -4.09
N VAL A 61 -4.56 9.50 -4.06
CA VAL A 61 -5.33 9.18 -2.85
C VAL A 61 -5.07 7.73 -2.47
N ALA A 62 -4.72 7.52 -1.20
CA ALA A 62 -4.64 6.21 -0.58
C ALA A 62 -5.90 6.00 0.28
N VAL A 63 -6.66 4.95 -0.01
CA VAL A 63 -7.86 4.61 0.77
C VAL A 63 -7.50 3.49 1.73
N SER A 64 -7.76 3.71 3.02
CA SER A 64 -7.66 2.67 4.03
C SER A 64 -9.04 2.19 4.46
N LEU A 65 -9.26 0.88 4.40
CA LEU A 65 -10.45 0.23 4.90
C LEU A 65 -10.06 -0.69 6.07
N PHE A 66 -10.43 -0.29 7.28
CA PHE A 66 -10.20 -1.06 8.50
C PHE A 66 -11.54 -1.52 9.08
N ARG A 67 -11.73 -2.84 9.20
CA ARG A 67 -12.91 -3.43 9.86
C ARG A 67 -12.83 -3.38 11.38
N ASP A 68 -11.63 -3.54 11.91
CA ASP A 68 -11.34 -3.48 13.34
C ASP A 68 -10.44 -2.30 13.68
N ASN A 69 -10.62 -1.74 14.88
CA ASN A 69 -9.82 -0.64 15.37
C ASN A 69 -8.39 -1.06 15.70
N SER A 70 -7.52 -1.07 14.67
CA SER A 70 -6.10 -1.35 14.80
C SER A 70 -5.26 -0.09 14.57
N THR A 71 -5.04 0.67 15.65
CA THR A 71 -4.31 1.95 15.62
C THR A 71 -2.85 1.81 15.16
N ARG A 72 -2.19 0.70 15.50
CA ARG A 72 -0.79 0.42 15.11
C ARG A 72 -0.63 0.21 13.61
N THR A 73 -1.58 -0.48 12.99
CA THR A 73 -1.54 -0.74 11.54
C THR A 73 -1.96 0.49 10.76
N ARG A 74 -2.99 1.20 11.24
CA ARG A 74 -3.42 2.47 10.66
C ARG A 74 -2.28 3.48 10.61
N PHE A 75 -1.58 3.70 11.73
CA PHE A 75 -0.46 4.65 11.78
C PHE A 75 0.71 4.26 10.85
N SER A 76 1.02 2.95 10.77
CA SER A 76 2.05 2.44 9.87
C SER A 76 1.69 2.71 8.40
N PHE A 77 0.42 2.49 8.03
CA PHE A 77 -0.07 2.77 6.68
C PHE A 77 -0.06 4.27 6.36
N THR A 78 -0.58 5.11 7.25
CA THR A 78 -0.53 6.57 7.11
C THR A 78 0.89 7.08 6.90
N SER A 79 1.83 6.55 7.69
CA SER A 79 3.24 6.92 7.60
C SER A 79 3.85 6.54 6.25
N ALA A 80 3.53 5.35 5.73
CA ALA A 80 3.98 4.90 4.42
C ALA A 80 3.42 5.78 3.29
N CYS A 81 2.12 6.10 3.32
CA CYS A 81 1.49 6.98 2.34
C CYS A 81 2.08 8.40 2.36
N SER A 82 2.35 8.94 3.56
CA SER A 82 2.95 10.27 3.72
C SER A 82 4.36 10.34 3.15
N VAL A 83 5.17 9.30 3.33
CA VAL A 83 6.53 9.21 2.74
C VAL A 83 6.48 9.23 1.21
N LEU A 84 5.47 8.58 0.61
CA LEU A 84 5.30 8.51 -0.84
C LEU A 84 4.62 9.75 -1.45
N GLY A 85 3.99 10.60 -0.62
CA GLY A 85 3.28 11.81 -1.05
C GLY A 85 1.77 11.64 -1.27
N LEU A 86 1.18 10.51 -0.87
CA LEU A 86 -0.23 10.22 -1.07
C LEU A 86 -1.11 10.83 0.05
N GLN A 87 -2.29 11.32 -0.32
CA GLN A 87 -3.31 11.77 0.63
C GLN A 87 -4.09 10.58 1.17
N MET A 88 -4.15 10.41 2.48
CA MET A 88 -4.88 9.30 3.10
C MET A 88 -6.35 9.65 3.32
N GLN A 89 -7.24 8.78 2.83
CA GLN A 89 -8.68 8.80 3.10
C GLN A 89 -9.05 7.54 3.89
N ASP A 90 -9.45 7.71 5.16
CA ASP A 90 -9.90 6.60 5.99
C ASP A 90 -11.40 6.35 5.76
N LEU A 91 -11.76 5.11 5.42
CA LEU A 91 -13.13 4.65 5.30
C LEU A 91 -13.40 3.67 6.45
N ASP A 92 -14.21 4.12 7.40
CA ASP A 92 -14.60 3.33 8.58
C ASP A 92 -15.94 2.62 8.29
N GLU A 93 -15.97 1.28 8.34
CA GLU A 93 -17.20 0.50 8.14
C GLU A 93 -18.29 0.85 9.17
N GLY A 94 -17.93 1.31 10.37
CA GLY A 94 -18.88 1.69 11.42
C GLY A 94 -19.55 3.05 11.22
N LYS A 95 -19.01 3.90 10.34
CA LYS A 95 -19.58 5.21 9.96
C LYS A 95 -20.03 5.28 8.51
N SER A 96 -19.62 4.31 7.69
CA SER A 96 -19.95 4.23 6.27
C SER A 96 -21.21 3.40 6.04
N GLN A 97 -21.92 3.68 4.95
CA GLN A 97 -23.21 3.06 4.59
C GLN A 97 -23.14 1.54 4.30
N ILE A 98 -21.99 0.92 4.53
CA ILE A 98 -21.80 -0.54 4.59
C ILE A 98 -22.61 -1.14 5.75
N ALA A 99 -22.84 -0.38 6.84
CA ALA A 99 -23.78 -0.75 7.90
C ALA A 99 -25.27 -0.66 7.46
N HIS A 100 -25.55 -0.07 6.30
CA HIS A 100 -26.89 0.13 5.75
C HIS A 100 -27.30 -0.93 4.72
N GLY A 101 -26.47 -1.96 4.51
CA GLY A 101 -26.78 -3.08 3.62
C GLY A 101 -26.16 -3.01 2.23
N GLU A 102 -25.32 -2.02 1.93
CA GLU A 102 -24.49 -2.05 0.72
C GLU A 102 -23.43 -3.15 0.83
N THR A 103 -23.29 -3.93 -0.23
CA THR A 103 -22.30 -5.00 -0.28
C THR A 103 -20.89 -4.42 -0.43
N VAL A 104 -19.90 -5.09 0.16
CA VAL A 104 -18.47 -4.73 0.04
C VAL A 104 -18.03 -4.56 -1.43
N ARG A 105 -18.68 -5.28 -2.34
CA ARG A 105 -18.47 -5.19 -3.79
C ARG A 105 -18.94 -3.86 -4.37
N GLU A 106 -20.09 -3.35 -3.93
CA GLU A 106 -20.62 -2.05 -4.39
C GLU A 106 -19.74 -0.91 -3.89
N THR A 107 -19.33 -0.93 -2.61
CA THR A 107 -18.39 0.05 -2.08
C THR A 107 -17.04 -0.02 -2.80
N ALA A 108 -16.51 -1.23 -3.06
CA ALA A 108 -15.26 -1.38 -3.79
C ALA A 108 -15.37 -0.89 -5.25
N ASN A 109 -16.52 -1.10 -5.91
CA ASN A 109 -16.76 -0.57 -7.27
C ASN A 109 -16.91 0.95 -7.28
N MET A 110 -17.55 1.52 -6.27
CA MET A 110 -17.68 2.97 -6.14
C MET A 110 -16.29 3.59 -5.90
N ILE A 111 -15.54 3.07 -4.93
CA ILE A 111 -14.17 3.50 -4.63
C ILE A 111 -13.27 3.33 -5.87
N SER A 112 -13.35 2.21 -6.59
CA SER A 112 -12.56 2.00 -7.80
C SER A 112 -12.92 2.96 -8.92
N PHE A 113 -14.19 3.38 -9.05
CA PHE A 113 -14.61 4.40 -10.02
C PHE A 113 -14.02 5.78 -9.70
N TRP A 114 -14.05 6.19 -8.43
CA TRP A 114 -13.42 7.44 -7.99
C TRP A 114 -11.89 7.39 -8.17
N LEU A 115 -11.29 6.27 -7.80
CA LEU A 115 -9.85 6.07 -7.89
C LEU A 115 -9.36 5.93 -9.33
N ARG A 116 -10.19 5.45 -10.27
CA ARG A 116 -9.84 5.40 -11.71
C ARG A 116 -9.70 6.80 -12.33
N SER A 117 -10.32 7.82 -11.74
CA SER A 117 -10.14 9.21 -12.18
C SER A 117 -8.83 9.83 -11.68
N LEU A 118 -8.18 9.20 -10.70
CA LEU A 118 -6.88 9.57 -10.19
C LEU A 118 -5.84 8.66 -10.85
N GLU A 119 -4.77 9.22 -11.41
CA GLU A 119 -3.74 8.44 -12.13
C GLU A 119 -3.10 7.35 -11.26
N PHE A 120 -3.09 7.54 -9.93
CA PHE A 120 -2.57 6.59 -8.96
C PHE A 120 -3.44 6.48 -7.71
N ALA A 121 -3.74 5.23 -7.36
CA ALA A 121 -4.59 4.86 -6.26
C ALA A 121 -4.02 3.65 -5.52
N MET A 122 -3.79 3.80 -4.23
CA MET A 122 -3.37 2.69 -3.37
C MET A 122 -4.53 2.33 -2.43
N ILE A 123 -5.06 1.13 -2.57
CA ILE A 123 -6.14 0.63 -1.70
C ILE A 123 -5.53 -0.38 -0.74
N CYS A 124 -5.64 -0.11 0.57
CA CYS A 124 -5.35 -1.13 1.58
C CYS A 124 -6.67 -1.59 2.20
N ILE A 125 -7.06 -2.82 1.85
CA ILE A 125 -8.18 -3.52 2.47
C ILE A 125 -7.61 -4.51 3.48
N LEU A 126 -7.78 -4.22 4.76
CA LEU A 126 -7.37 -5.14 5.82
C LEU A 126 -8.62 -5.78 6.43
N VAL A 127 -9.05 -6.87 5.79
CA VAL A 127 -9.97 -7.82 6.40
C VAL A 127 -9.11 -8.77 7.24
N GLN A 128 -9.01 -8.54 8.54
CA GLN A 128 -8.60 -9.63 9.43
C GLN A 128 -9.67 -10.71 9.27
N GLY A 129 -9.33 -11.77 8.53
CA GLY A 129 -10.20 -12.93 8.43
C GLY A 129 -10.38 -13.48 9.84
N THR A 130 -11.57 -13.32 10.40
CA THR A 130 -12.03 -14.20 11.47
C THR A 130 -12.00 -15.61 10.89
N ARG A 131 -10.96 -16.37 11.22
CA ARG A 131 -11.04 -17.83 11.18
C ARG A 131 -12.11 -18.23 12.18
N THR A 132 -13.33 -18.43 11.69
CA THR A 132 -14.34 -19.30 12.31
C THR A 132 -14.53 -20.48 11.39
#